data_AF-A0A7V3N1Y9-F1
#
_entry.id   AF-A0A7V3N1Y9-F1
#
_cell.length_a   1.000
_cell.length_b   1.000
_cell.length_c   1.000
_cell.angle_alpha   90.00
_cell.angle_beta   90.00
_cell.angle_gamma   90.00
#
_symmetry.space_group_name_H-M   'P 1'
#
loop_
_entity.id
_entity.type
_entity.pdbx_description
1 polymer ?
#
loop_
_entity_poly.entity_id
_entity_poly.type
_entity_poly.pdbx_seq_one_letter_code
_entity_poly.pdbx_strand_id
1 'polypeptide(L)' 'MATRNITLSMPAELVRRAKVLAAQRDMSVSSLVARLLEQLVGDVRDYDEVWELERQMMSAGCGLRVGPITWSRDELHDR' A
#
# COMPACT_ATOMS: atom_id res chain seq x y z
N MET A 1 -5.77 -17.70 2.54
CA MET A 1 -5.13 -17.33 3.82
C MET A 1 -6.04 -17.72 4.97
N ALA A 2 -5.48 -18.09 6.13
CA ALA A 2 -6.29 -18.45 7.29
C ALA A 2 -6.94 -17.21 7.91
N THR A 3 -8.26 -17.24 8.11
CA THR A 3 -9.01 -16.17 8.75
C THR A 3 -8.98 -16.33 10.26
N ARG A 4 -8.72 -15.24 11.01
CA ARG A 4 -8.82 -15.21 12.48
C ARG A 4 -9.92 -14.25 12.92
N ASN A 5 -10.75 -14.69 13.86
CA ASN A 5 -11.80 -13.87 14.43
C ASN A 5 -11.23 -12.92 15.49
N ILE A 6 -11.67 -11.66 15.45
CA ILE A 6 -11.29 -10.62 16.42
C ILE A 6 -12.58 -10.05 17.01
N THR A 7 -12.67 -10.00 18.34
CA THR A 7 -13.78 -9.35 19.06
C THR A 7 -13.37 -7.92 19.41
N LEU A 8 -14.18 -6.95 19.00
CA LEU A 8 -13.92 -5.52 19.25
C LEU A 8 -15.03 -4.95 20.12
N SER A 9 -14.62 -4.24 21.18
CA SER A 9 -15.53 -3.45 22.02
C SER A 9 -15.59 -2.02 21.47
N MET A 10 -16.79 -1.55 21.14
CA MET A 10 -17.01 -0.24 20.52
C MET A 10 -18.24 0.45 21.12
N PRO A 11 -18.30 1.80 21.12
CA PRO A 11 -19.49 2.52 21.53
C PRO A 11 -20.72 2.13 20.70
N ALA A 12 -21.88 1.96 21.34
CA ALA A 12 -23.11 1.52 20.68
C ALA A 12 -23.51 2.41 19.48
N GLU A 13 -23.38 3.73 19.62
CA GLU A 13 -23.66 4.67 18.52
C GLU A 13 -22.70 4.53 17.33
N LEU A 14 -21.46 4.13 17.57
CA LEU A 14 -20.51 3.87 16.49
C LEU A 14 -20.90 2.60 15.72
N VAL A 15 -21.28 1.53 16.44
CA VAL A 15 -21.77 0.29 15.82
C VAL A 15 -23.02 0.55 14.99
N ARG A 16 -23.95 1.38 15.49
CA ARG A 16 -25.17 1.75 14.76
C ARG A 16 -24.87 2.48 13.46
N ARG A 17 -23.99 3.49 13.49
CA ARG A 17 -23.58 4.22 12.28
C ARG A 17 -22.83 3.31 11.30
N ALA A 18 -21.96 2.44 11.80
CA ALA A 18 -21.22 1.48 10.97
C ALA A 18 -22.17 0.50 10.25
N LYS A 19 -23.23 0.02 10.91
CA LYS A 19 -24.25 -0.82 10.27
C LYS A 19 -24.96 -0.12 9.12
N VAL A 20 -25.35 1.14 9.31
CA VAL A 20 -26.00 1.95 8.25
C VAL A 20 -25.05 2.13 7.07
N LEU A 21 -23.79 2.49 7.33
CA LEU A 21 -22.79 2.68 6.29
C LEU A 21 -22.49 1.39 5.52
N ALA A 22 -22.40 0.26 6.22
CA ALA A 22 -22.15 -1.03 5.62
C ALA A 22 -23.33 -1.46 4.72
N ALA A 23 -24.57 -1.26 5.18
CA ALA A 23 -25.77 -1.51 4.38
C ALA A 23 -25.84 -0.63 3.13
N GLN A 24 -25.48 0.65 3.21
CA GLN A 24 -25.41 1.55 2.06
C GLN A 24 -24.39 1.13 0.99
N ARG A 25 -23.43 0.28 1.35
CA ARG A 25 -22.34 -0.19 0.48
C ARG A 25 -22.47 -1.67 0.11
N ASP A 26 -23.60 -2.32 0.44
CA ASP A 26 -23.80 -3.76 0.28
C ASP A 26 -22.70 -4.62 0.94
N MET A 27 -22.22 -4.16 2.10
CA MET A 27 -21.13 -4.79 2.86
C MET A 27 -21.60 -5.18 4.27
N SER A 28 -20.90 -6.14 4.89
CA SER A 28 -21.03 -6.40 6.32
C SER A 28 -20.14 -5.45 7.13
N VAL A 29 -20.47 -5.23 8.41
CA VAL A 29 -19.64 -4.42 9.32
C VAL A 29 -18.24 -5.04 9.45
N SER A 30 -18.14 -6.37 9.52
CA SER A 30 -16.84 -7.06 9.59
C SER A 30 -16.02 -6.85 8.31
N SER A 31 -16.66 -6.87 7.13
CA SER A 31 -16.00 -6.59 5.85
C SER A 31 -15.53 -5.13 5.76
N LEU A 32 -16.32 -4.18 6.26
CA LEU A 32 -15.93 -2.77 6.34
C LEU A 32 -14.70 -2.57 7.22
N VAL A 33 -14.64 -3.22 8.39
CA VAL A 33 -13.48 -3.17 9.30
C VAL A 33 -12.26 -3.85 8.69
N ALA A 34 -12.43 -5.02 8.07
CA ALA A 34 -11.34 -5.73 7.39
C ALA A 34 -10.72 -4.87 6.30
N ARG A 35 -11.55 -4.23 5.46
CA ARG A 35 -11.06 -3.34 4.39
C ARG A 35 -10.31 -2.13 4.95
N LEU A 36 -10.78 -1.53 6.05
CA LEU A 36 -10.06 -0.42 6.69
C LEU A 36 -8.68 -0.87 7.20
N LEU A 37 -8.61 -2.04 7.82
CA LEU A 37 -7.34 -2.63 8.28
C LEU A 37 -6.41 -2.96 7.11
N GLU A 38 -6.95 -3.51 6.01
CA GLU A 38 -6.19 -3.76 4.79
C GLU A 38 -5.65 -2.46 4.18
N GLN A 39 -6.41 -1.37 4.19
CA GLN A 39 -5.91 -0.08 3.73
C GLN A 39 -4.80 0.47 4.63
N LEU A 40 -4.99 0.42 5.96
CA LEU A 40 -4.00 0.90 6.92
C LEU A 40 -2.69 0.09 6.90
N VAL A 41 -2.80 -1.24 6.75
CA VAL A 41 -1.64 -2.14 6.68
C VAL A 41 -1.05 -2.19 5.26
N GLY A 42 -1.89 -2.02 4.24
CA GLY A 42 -1.51 -1.93 2.84
C GLY A 42 -0.64 -0.71 2.57
N ASP A 43 -1.05 0.48 3.05
CA ASP A 43 -0.24 1.71 2.93
C ASP A 43 1.17 1.56 3.52
N VAL A 44 1.28 0.83 4.64
CA VAL A 44 2.56 0.61 5.31
C VAL A 44 3.41 -0.44 4.59
N ARG A 45 2.80 -1.52 4.08
CA ARG A 45 3.52 -2.58 3.36
C ARG A 45 3.88 -2.20 1.93
N ASP A 46 3.01 -1.50 1.21
CA ASP A 46 3.28 -1.05 -0.16
C ASP A 46 4.52 -0.16 -0.18
N TYR A 47 4.71 0.73 0.79
CA TYR A 47 5.88 1.58 0.80
C TYR A 47 7.18 0.80 0.99
N ASP A 48 7.28 -0.04 2.02
CA ASP A 48 8.50 -0.77 2.32
C ASP A 48 8.81 -1.86 1.27
N GLU A 49 7.78 -2.55 0.75
CA GLU A 49 7.95 -3.55 -0.31
C GLU A 49 8.35 -2.90 -1.65
N VAL A 50 7.73 -1.78 -2.03
CA VAL A 50 8.11 -1.02 -3.25
C VAL A 50 9.52 -0.45 -3.10
N TRP A 51 9.86 0.07 -1.93
CA TRP A 51 11.20 0.58 -1.64
C TRP A 51 12.27 -0.51 -1.78
N GLU A 52 12.04 -1.68 -1.19
CA GLU A 52 12.96 -2.82 -1.28
C GLU A 52 13.10 -3.30 -2.74
N LEU A 53 11.99 -3.35 -3.48
CA LEU A 53 11.98 -3.71 -4.91
C LEU A 53 12.77 -2.72 -5.76
N GLU A 54 12.53 -1.41 -5.61
CA GLU A 54 13.27 -0.35 -6.30
C GLU A 54 14.76 -0.43 -6.00
N ARG A 55 15.12 -0.60 -4.72
CA ARG A 55 16.53 -0.76 -4.32
C ARG A 55 17.18 -1.97 -4.97
N GLN A 56 16.46 -3.09 -5.05
CA GLN A 56 16.95 -4.28 -5.76
C GLN A 56 17.12 -3.99 -7.26
N MET A 57 16.15 -3.34 -7.91
CA MET A 57 16.25 -2.97 -9.33
C MET A 57 17.41 -2.01 -9.62
N MET A 58 17.63 -1.01 -8.77
CA MET A 58 18.77 -0.09 -8.85
C MET A 58 20.11 -0.83 -8.69
N SER A 59 20.18 -1.80 -7.76
CA SER A 59 21.40 -2.57 -7.50
C SER A 59 21.71 -3.60 -8.60
N ALA A 60 20.68 -4.27 -9.14
CA ALA A 60 20.81 -5.23 -10.23
C ALA A 60 21.15 -4.54 -11.55
N GLY A 61 20.69 -3.30 -11.75
CA GLY A 61 20.79 -2.58 -13.00
C GLY A 61 19.79 -3.12 -14.03
N CYS A 62 19.16 -2.22 -14.80
CA CYS A 62 18.11 -2.58 -15.76
C CYS A 62 18.61 -3.20 -17.07
N GLY A 63 19.91 -3.51 -17.19
CA GLY A 63 20.52 -4.05 -18.42
C GLY A 63 20.45 -3.10 -19.63
N LEU A 64 19.89 -1.90 -19.47
CA LEU A 64 19.75 -0.89 -20.50
C LEU A 64 21.08 -0.17 -20.68
N ARG A 65 21.92 -0.65 -21.60
CA ARG A 65 23.14 0.02 -22.03
C ARG A 65 23.08 0.30 -23.52
N VAL A 66 23.06 1.57 -23.89
CA VAL A 66 23.21 2.01 -25.28
C VAL A 66 24.55 2.72 -25.41
N GLY A 67 25.57 1.98 -25.86
CA GLY A 67 26.91 2.50 -26.04
C GLY A 67 27.66 2.82 -24.73
N PRO A 68 28.89 3.37 -24.85
CA PRO A 68 29.62 3.88 -23.69
C PRO A 68 28.92 5.12 -23.10
N ILE A 69 29.01 5.29 -21.78
CA ILE A 69 28.57 6.52 -21.12
C ILE A 69 29.62 7.59 -21.45
N THR A 70 29.25 8.58 -22.26
CA THR A 70 30.16 9.65 -22.70
C THR A 70 29.87 11.00 -22.05
N TRP A 71 28.84 11.07 -21.21
CA TRP A 71 28.34 12.30 -20.59
C TRP A 71 28.71 12.33 -19.10
N SER A 72 29.08 13.51 -18.63
CA SER A 72 29.28 13.83 -17.23
C SER A 72 27.96 14.30 -16.58
N ARG A 73 27.91 14.26 -15.24
CA ARG A 73 26.73 14.70 -14.48
C ARG A 73 26.43 16.18 -14.70
N ASP A 74 27.47 17.01 -14.82
CA ASP A 74 27.34 18.47 -14.98
C ASP A 74 26.76 18.82 -16.36
N GLU A 75 27.23 18.15 -17.43
CA GLU A 75 26.67 18.30 -18.79
C GLU A 75 25.19 17.92 -18.90
N LEU A 76 24.69 17.08 -17.99
CA LEU A 76 23.28 16.66 -17.94
C LEU A 76 22.39 17.66 -17.18
N HIS A 77 22.96 18.41 -16.23
CA HIS A 77 22.26 19.36 -15.36
C HIS A 77 22.14 20.76 -15.96
N ASP A 78 22.93 21.10 -16.99
CA ASP A 78 22.93 22.42 -17.66
C ASP A 78 21.77 22.61 -18.67
N ARG A 79 20.63 21.95 -18.48
CA ARG A 79 19.43 22.13 -19.33
C ARG A 79 18.39 23.04 -18.70
#